data_AF-A0A0P4VRY6-F1
#
_entry.id   AF-A0A0P4VRY6-F1
#
_cell.length_a   1.000
_cell.length_b   1.000
_cell.length_c   1.000
_cell.angle_alpha   90.00
_cell.angle_beta   90.00
_cell.angle_gamma   90.00
#
_symmetry.space_group_name_H-M   'P 1'
#
loop_
_entity.id
_entity.type
_entity.pdbx_description
1 polymer ?
#
loop_
_entity_poly.entity_id
_entity_poly.type
_entity_poly.pdbx_seq_one_letter_code
_entity_poly.pdbx_strand_id
1 'polypeptide(L)'
;MITFFSYPFLANFHLKNGAVLWRINWQADQSHRGLANSCGIMVNYRYFLDECESNSRTYLESQEIILSDSVKFLVNTALSKVVKKGSESSSVPLPHPRSPTPPLITVTPDSKI
;
A
#
# COMPACT_ATOMS: atom_id res chain seq x y z
N MET A 1 -17.06 6.61 -11.95
CA MET A 1 -16.33 6.25 -10.71
C MET A 1 -16.33 4.75 -10.61
N ILE A 2 -15.19 4.11 -10.37
CA ILE A 2 -15.11 2.65 -10.23
C ILE A 2 -14.60 2.30 -8.82
N THR A 3 -15.22 1.30 -8.17
CA THR A 3 -14.95 0.91 -6.78
C THR A 3 -14.37 -0.49 -6.75
N PHE A 4 -13.19 -0.66 -6.17
CA PHE A 4 -12.56 -1.97 -6.00
C PHE A 4 -11.97 -2.12 -4.61
N PHE A 5 -11.69 -3.37 -4.23
CA PHE A 5 -10.76 -3.65 -3.14
C PHE A 5 -9.39 -3.05 -3.43
N SER A 6 -8.67 -2.72 -2.36
CA SER A 6 -7.29 -2.23 -2.44
C SER A 6 -6.31 -3.36 -2.79
N TYR A 7 -6.47 -3.98 -3.96
CA TYR A 7 -5.47 -4.89 -4.52
C TYR A 7 -4.44 -4.12 -5.35
N PRO A 8 -3.13 -4.36 -5.15
CA PRO A 8 -2.08 -3.67 -5.89
C PRO A 8 -2.21 -3.78 -7.41
N PHE A 9 -2.69 -4.91 -7.92
CA PHE A 9 -2.92 -5.13 -9.35
C PHE A 9 -4.04 -4.22 -9.90
N LEU A 10 -5.17 -4.11 -9.19
CA LEU A 10 -6.29 -3.27 -9.61
C LEU A 10 -5.93 -1.79 -9.53
N ALA A 11 -5.20 -1.39 -8.48
CA ALA A 11 -4.67 -0.03 -8.37
C ALA A 11 -3.79 0.33 -9.57
N ASN A 12 -2.83 -0.53 -9.91
CA ASN A 12 -1.97 -0.36 -11.09
C ASN A 12 -2.81 -0.20 -12.38
N PHE A 13 -3.81 -1.05 -12.58
CA PHE A 13 -4.67 -0.97 -13.77
C PHE A 13 -5.37 0.38 -13.89
N HIS A 14 -5.96 0.91 -12.81
CA HIS A 14 -6.66 2.20 -12.86
C HIS A 14 -5.71 3.38 -13.07
N LEU A 15 -4.55 3.36 -12.40
CA LEU A 15 -3.57 4.44 -12.48
C LEU A 15 -2.92 4.50 -13.87
N LYS A 16 -2.59 3.34 -14.47
CA LYS A 16 -2.12 3.28 -15.87
C LYS A 16 -3.12 3.86 -16.86
N ASN A 17 -4.41 3.74 -16.57
CA ASN A 17 -5.47 4.32 -17.40
C ASN A 17 -5.81 5.78 -17.05
N GLY A 18 -5.02 6.44 -16.20
CA GLY A 18 -5.20 7.88 -15.90
C GLY A 18 -6.23 8.20 -14.81
N ALA A 19 -6.63 7.22 -14.00
CA ALA A 19 -7.55 7.46 -12.91
C ALA A 19 -6.87 8.21 -11.74
N VAL A 20 -7.63 9.08 -11.09
CA VAL A 20 -7.28 9.69 -9.81
C VAL A 20 -7.72 8.77 -8.68
N LEU A 21 -6.86 8.57 -7.68
CA LEU A 21 -7.25 7.93 -6.43
C LEU A 21 -8.11 8.91 -5.64
N TRP A 22 -9.43 8.72 -5.73
CA TRP A 22 -10.40 9.74 -5.40
C TRP A 22 -10.87 9.67 -3.95
N ARG A 23 -11.15 8.48 -3.43
CA ARG A 23 -11.67 8.31 -2.08
C ARG A 23 -11.35 6.94 -1.51
N ILE A 24 -11.06 6.88 -0.22
CA ILE A 24 -10.96 5.64 0.55
C ILE A 24 -12.25 5.49 1.35
N ASN A 25 -12.89 4.33 1.24
CA ASN A 25 -14.15 4.02 1.91
C ASN A 25 -13.89 2.99 3.02
N TRP A 26 -14.06 3.41 4.27
CA TRP A 26 -14.03 2.53 5.43
C TRP A 26 -15.33 1.71 5.53
N GLN A 27 -15.23 0.44 5.93
CA GLN A 27 -16.38 -0.49 6.05
C GLN A 27 -17.24 -0.55 4.78
N ALA A 28 -16.62 -0.45 3.61
CA ALA A 28 -17.32 -0.48 2.33
C ALA A 28 -17.74 -1.90 1.92
N ASP A 29 -16.97 -2.93 2.32
CA ASP A 29 -17.36 -4.33 2.15
C ASP A 29 -17.11 -5.12 3.44
N GLN A 30 -18.18 -5.35 4.20
CA GLN A 30 -18.17 -6.11 5.44
C GLN A 30 -18.41 -7.62 5.24
N SER A 31 -18.44 -8.11 4.00
CA SER A 31 -18.47 -9.55 3.75
C SER A 31 -17.20 -10.22 4.31
N HIS A 32 -17.28 -11.52 4.59
CA HIS A 32 -16.12 -12.31 5.00
C HIS A 32 -14.93 -12.11 4.05
N ARG A 33 -15.19 -12.08 2.75
CA ARG A 33 -14.18 -11.82 1.72
C ARG A 33 -13.60 -10.41 1.83
N GLY A 34 -14.42 -9.38 1.95
CA GLY A 34 -13.96 -7.99 2.03
C GLY A 34 -13.10 -7.71 3.26
N LEU A 35 -13.49 -8.26 4.40
CA LEU A 35 -12.72 -8.23 5.63
C LEU A 35 -11.40 -8.98 5.51
N ALA A 36 -11.41 -10.21 4.97
CA ALA A 36 -10.19 -11.01 4.78
C ALA A 36 -9.20 -10.37 3.80
N ASN A 37 -9.69 -9.72 2.74
CA ASN A 37 -8.85 -9.20 1.67
C ASN A 37 -8.27 -7.82 1.95
N SER A 38 -9.00 -6.97 2.68
CA SER A 38 -8.69 -5.53 2.79
C SER A 38 -9.23 -4.87 4.06
N CYS A 39 -9.59 -5.65 5.08
CA CYS A 39 -10.24 -5.15 6.29
C CYS A 39 -11.53 -4.34 6.00
N GLY A 40 -12.21 -4.69 4.90
CA GLY A 40 -13.42 -4.01 4.43
C GLY A 40 -13.20 -2.63 3.81
N ILE A 41 -11.95 -2.28 3.47
CA ILE A 41 -11.62 -1.03 2.78
C ILE A 41 -11.79 -1.19 1.27
N MET A 42 -12.52 -0.25 0.66
CA MET A 42 -12.57 -0.11 -0.80
C MET A 42 -12.10 1.28 -1.22
N VAL A 43 -11.62 1.39 -2.45
CA VAL A 43 -11.13 2.64 -3.03
C VAL A 43 -11.95 3.01 -4.24
N ASN A 44 -12.28 4.29 -4.36
CA ASN A 44 -12.86 4.87 -5.57
C ASN A 44 -11.76 5.45 -6.45
N TYR A 45 -11.70 4.96 -7.69
CA TYR A 45 -10.91 5.56 -8.77
C TYR A 45 -11.84 6.40 -9.65
N ARG A 46 -11.48 7.67 -9.86
CA ARG A 46 -12.28 8.61 -10.66
C ARG A 46 -11.50 8.99 -11.91
N TYR A 47 -12.18 8.90 -13.04
CA TYR A 47 -11.66 9.35 -14.33
C TYR A 47 -12.18 10.75 -14.60
N PHE A 48 -11.25 11.69 -14.76
CA PHE A 48 -11.51 13.00 -15.34
C PHE A 48 -11.05 12.91 -16.78
N LEU A 49 -11.99 12.90 -17.73
CA LEU A 49 -11.69 12.57 -19.13
C LEU A 49 -10.63 13.50 -19.72
N ASP A 50 -10.70 14.79 -19.38
CA ASP A 50 -9.77 15.83 -19.84
C ASP A 50 -8.35 15.66 -19.28
N GLU A 51 -8.19 14.93 -18.17
CA GLU A 51 -6.92 14.75 -17.48
C GLU A 51 -6.35 13.33 -17.63
N CYS A 52 -7.09 12.38 -18.23
CA CYS A 52 -6.72 10.97 -18.25
C CYS A 52 -5.35 10.73 -18.90
N GLU A 53 -5.08 11.36 -20.04
CA GLU A 53 -3.81 11.19 -20.74
C GLU A 53 -2.64 11.72 -19.91
N SER A 54 -2.78 12.92 -19.34
CA SER A 54 -1.77 13.53 -18.48
C SER A 54 -1.50 12.66 -17.25
N ASN A 55 -2.55 12.21 -16.57
CA ASN A 55 -2.44 11.39 -15.37
C ASN A 55 -1.80 10.03 -15.67
N SER A 56 -2.15 9.41 -16.80
CA SER A 56 -1.55 8.14 -17.26
C SER A 56 -0.06 8.32 -17.52
N ARG A 57 0.33 9.38 -18.25
CA ARG A 57 1.73 9.69 -18.54
C ARG A 57 2.53 9.91 -17.27
N THR A 58 2.04 10.76 -16.36
CA THR A 58 2.65 10.99 -15.05
C THR A 58 2.87 9.68 -14.30
N TYR A 59 1.87 8.80 -14.25
CA TYR A 59 2.03 7.53 -13.55
C TYR A 59 3.06 6.60 -14.23
N LEU A 60 3.04 6.51 -15.56
CA LEU A 60 3.95 5.63 -16.31
C LEU A 60 5.41 6.10 -16.27
N GLU A 61 5.64 7.42 -16.35
CA GLU A 61 6.97 8.02 -16.45
C GLU A 61 7.63 8.24 -15.08
N SER A 62 6.87 8.78 -14.10
CA SER A 62 7.43 9.17 -12.80
C SER A 62 6.93 8.32 -11.62
N GLN A 63 6.03 7.36 -11.85
CA GLN A 63 5.36 6.59 -10.79
C GLN A 63 4.58 7.48 -9.79
N GLU A 64 4.25 8.70 -10.19
CA GLU A 64 3.47 9.63 -9.37
C GLU A 64 1.97 9.32 -9.47
N ILE A 65 1.31 9.35 -8.31
CA ILE A 65 -0.12 9.03 -8.20
C ILE A 65 -0.88 10.32 -7.91
N ILE A 66 -1.86 10.62 -8.76
CA ILE A 66 -2.76 11.75 -8.55
C ILE A 66 -3.81 11.37 -7.50
N LEU A 67 -3.89 12.17 -6.43
CA LEU A 67 -4.77 11.97 -5.28
C LEU A 67 -5.79 13.10 -5.19
N SER A 68 -7.01 12.81 -4.73
CA SER A 68 -7.92 13.87 -4.27
C SER A 68 -7.40 14.51 -2.97
N ASP A 69 -7.84 15.74 -2.68
CA ASP A 69 -7.38 16.47 -1.50
C ASP A 69 -7.73 15.76 -0.19
N SER A 70 -8.89 15.09 -0.14
CA SER A 70 -9.28 14.26 1.01
C SER A 70 -8.31 13.10 1.27
N VAL A 71 -7.81 12.47 0.20
CA VAL A 71 -6.82 11.39 0.35
C VAL A 71 -5.44 11.96 0.65
N LYS A 72 -5.02 13.06 0.02
CA LYS A 72 -3.77 13.75 0.38
C LYS A 72 -3.73 14.09 1.86
N PHE A 73 -4.82 14.64 2.39
CA PHE A 73 -4.95 14.95 3.82
C PHE A 73 -4.76 13.71 4.70
N LEU A 74 -5.39 12.59 4.34
CA LEU A 74 -5.24 11.33 5.09
C LEU A 74 -3.80 10.82 5.08
N VAL A 75 -3.15 10.83 3.90
CA VAL A 75 -1.75 10.41 3.74
C VAL A 75 -0.82 11.28 4.57
N ASN A 76 -0.94 12.60 4.47
CA ASN A 76 -0.12 13.54 5.24
C ASN A 76 -0.33 13.36 6.74
N THR A 77 -1.58 13.14 7.17
CA THR A 77 -1.89 12.85 8.59
C THR A 77 -1.22 11.56 9.04
N ALA A 78 -1.30 10.48 8.26
CA ALA A 78 -0.66 9.21 8.58
C ALA A 78 0.87 9.33 8.64
N LEU A 79 1.50 9.98 7.65
CA LEU A 79 2.94 10.21 7.60
C LEU A 79 3.42 11.04 8.80
N SER A 80 2.71 12.10 9.16
CA SER A 80 3.06 12.92 10.33
C SER A 80 3.03 12.13 11.64
N LYS A 81 2.10 11.16 11.77
CA LYS A 81 2.03 10.28 12.94
C LYS A 81 3.17 9.27 12.97
N VAL A 82 3.59 8.74 11.80
CA VAL A 82 4.74 7.84 11.68
C VAL A 82 6.03 8.57 12.06
N VAL A 83 6.23 9.80 11.57
CA VAL A 83 7.41 10.62 11.88
C VAL A 83 7.49 10.94 13.38
N LYS A 84 6.37 11.33 14.00
CA LYS A 84 6.32 11.60 15.45
C LYS A 84 6.62 10.36 16.29
N LYS A 85 6.16 9.18 15.86
CA LYS A 85 6.45 7.92 16.55
C LYS A 85 7.93 7.50 16.45
N GLY A 86 8.65 7.96 15.44
CA GLY A 86 10.11 7.78 15.33
C GLY A 86 10.95 8.64 16.29
N SER A 87 10.34 9.67 16.91
CA SER A 87 11.01 10.58 17.86
C SER A 87 10.74 10.28 19.34
N GLU A 88 9.84 9.34 19.66
CA GLU A 88 9.74 8.77 21.00
C GLU A 88 10.70 7.59 21.09
N SER A 89 11.92 7.86 21.57
CA SER A 89 12.91 6.83 21.87
C SER A 89 12.36 5.88 22.93
N SER A 90 12.02 4.66 22.51
CA SER A 90 12.07 3.52 23.42
C SER A 90 13.51 3.41 23.92
N SER A 91 13.72 3.63 25.22
CA SER A 91 14.92 3.17 25.91
C SER A 91 14.91 1.64 25.89
N VAL A 92 15.38 1.04 24.80
CA VAL A 92 15.62 -0.39 24.70
C VAL A 92 16.85 -0.69 25.58
N PRO A 93 16.77 -1.56 26.60
CA PRO A 93 17.97 -2.01 27.31
C PRO A 93 18.90 -2.69 26.31
N LEU A 94 20.20 -2.38 26.39
CA LEU A 94 21.23 -2.96 25.55
C LEU A 94 21.11 -4.49 25.49
N PRO A 95 21.20 -5.12 24.30
CA PRO A 95 21.22 -6.58 24.22
C PRO A 95 22.47 -7.12 24.91
N HIS A 96 22.28 -8.06 25.84
CA HIS A 96 23.36 -8.86 26.40
C HIS A 96 24.12 -9.61 25.28
N PRO A 97 25.44 -9.85 25.45
CA PRO A 97 26.28 -10.46 24.42
C PRO A 97 25.74 -11.83 23.99
N ARG A 98 25.63 -11.97 22.66
CA ARG A 98 25.16 -13.12 21.87
C ARG A 98 25.57 -14.48 22.46
N SER A 99 24.60 -15.38 22.64
CA SER A 99 24.88 -16.82 22.59
C SER A 99 25.10 -17.24 21.13
N PRO A 100 26.00 -18.21 20.85
CA PRO A 100 26.28 -18.63 19.49
C PRO A 100 25.05 -19.30 18.86
N THR A 101 24.58 -18.81 17.72
CA THR A 101 23.63 -19.54 16.87
C THR A 101 24.31 -20.80 16.33
N PRO A 102 23.75 -22.01 16.50
CA PRO A 102 24.20 -23.18 15.77
C PRO A 102 23.87 -23.04 14.27
N PRO A 103 24.72 -23.57 13.38
CA PRO A 103 24.49 -23.49 11.94
C PRO A 103 23.27 -24.32 11.54
N LEU A 104 22.39 -23.75 10.70
CA LEU A 104 21.33 -24.50 10.03
C LEU A 104 21.96 -25.26 8.84
N ILE A 105 21.93 -26.59 8.91
CA ILE A 105 22.39 -27.47 7.83
C ILE A 105 21.35 -27.43 6.71
N THR A 106 21.72 -26.90 5.55
CA THR A 106 20.94 -27.04 4.32
C THR A 106 21.17 -28.44 3.76
N VAL A 107 20.14 -29.29 3.75
CA VAL A 107 20.12 -30.49 2.90
C VAL A 107 19.39 -30.12 1.63
N THR A 108 20.12 -29.94 0.54
CA THR A 108 19.58 -30.02 -0.82
C THR A 108 19.46 -31.50 -1.19
N PRO A 109 18.27 -32.06 -1.45
CA PRO A 109 18.17 -33.31 -2.17
C PRO A 109 18.58 -33.09 -3.62
N ASP A 110 19.50 -33.94 -4.06
CA ASP A 110 20.02 -34.04 -5.42
C ASP A 110 18.96 -33.98 -6.51
N SER A 111 19.37 -33.38 -7.62
CA SER A 111 18.79 -33.57 -8.94
C SER A 111 18.57 -35.05 -9.30
N LYS A 112 17.36 -35.37 -9.81
CA LYS A 112 17.02 -36.31 -10.92
C LYS A 112 15.66 -36.98 -10.66
N ILE A 113 14.65 -36.62 -11.46
CA ILE A 113 14.05 -37.40 -12.57
C ILE A 113 13.13 -36.44 -13.33
#